data_AF-A0A9P0H8D5-F1
#
_entry.id   AF-A0A9P0H8D5-F1
#
_cell.length_a   1.000
_cell.length_b   1.000
_cell.length_c   1.000
_cell.angle_alpha   90.00
_cell.angle_beta   90.00
_cell.angle_gamma   90.00
#
_symmetry.space_group_name_H-M   'P 1'
#
loop_
_entity.id
_entity.type
_entity.pdbx_description
1 polymer ?
#
loop_
_entity_poly.entity_id
_entity_poly.type
_entity_poly.pdbx_seq_one_letter_code
_entity_poly.pdbx_strand_id
1 'polypeptide(L)'
;MLWGLSPALDLLSEYEKVNTLFGKKIINILLIGSTDGRHILKTISALKRHSVDDCDVNFFVMDLATEFVARQLLLLTIALEPEDHLGIQEKARLWMEIYGNTLLRPVTAKYLMSKAVQLIHMVTNKNYQKKRLPLVDMDFVKYKEIDQLENIFKYWIRNRYSIAKIWDNKLRKSLGTRYDSREGVFDWDYNMKLHDIKGGTRVCAGEYKLWRKIGIAFTWLETEYSVGNPTLAVGIGSSGDNLYSHGYWGDMESGPFFAFGTDSEEKPMLEVRNEVNVRRATDITERNLQRMFHELEHGSPPSDLYTACIDLGLVMMKPGNVDLEREVILDYEPDPTPEDYSAIPVPNCKVFFLPGNAMDIFPKKAKNKEFFDMAFVAQNFYKFLNQDIMSMIKPCGCLVIETRKFVIGLERDAGCFGKEVRNKLREFGWEEVTKCHFRKDAHALFRKSSGESSSEKNMDEQDDTEAAKIDDDPCAMEQDLTESITEEYKQLNLEETRDKAASTSSELENSSFVCPKSTNLLEDEPNIKETEVISMTFQEDTDVHPKEDFKKRIEDVEDAFVDEKDGLKISGRENQSDLASSEVTRNAEERGQKAESGDHDHVN
;
A
#
# COMPACT_ATOMS: atom_id res chain seq x y z
N MET A 1 0.44 5.68 9.27
CA MET A 1 -0.71 5.55 8.35
C MET A 1 -0.42 4.39 7.41
N LEU A 2 -1.43 3.66 6.90
CA LEU A 2 -1.22 2.49 6.02
C LEU A 2 -1.15 2.84 4.52
N TRP A 3 -1.45 4.10 4.21
CA TRP A 3 -1.40 4.74 2.91
C TRP A 3 -1.10 6.23 3.10
N GLY A 4 -0.62 6.89 2.06
CA GLY A 4 -0.40 8.33 2.04
C GLY A 4 -1.70 9.11 1.91
N LEU A 5 -1.75 10.27 2.56
CA LEU A 5 -2.91 11.17 2.58
C LEU A 5 -2.69 12.40 1.70
N SER A 6 -1.96 12.22 0.60
CA SER A 6 -1.74 13.25 -0.40
C SER A 6 -1.55 12.61 -1.79
N PRO A 7 -1.67 13.38 -2.88
CA PRO A 7 -1.51 12.85 -4.24
C PRO A 7 -0.10 12.35 -4.52
N ALA A 8 0.03 11.21 -5.20
CA ALA A 8 1.33 10.67 -5.58
C ALA A 8 2.10 11.67 -6.46
N LEU A 9 3.33 11.98 -6.04
CA LEU A 9 4.25 12.85 -6.77
C LEU A 9 5.19 12.04 -7.66
N ASP A 10 5.47 12.57 -8.84
CA ASP A 10 6.68 12.24 -9.60
C ASP A 10 7.83 13.05 -9.01
N LEU A 11 8.70 12.38 -8.24
CA LEU A 11 9.74 13.05 -7.48
C LEU A 11 10.84 13.63 -8.37
N LEU A 12 11.03 13.11 -9.58
CA LEU A 12 11.97 13.69 -10.53
C LEU A 12 11.44 15.03 -11.08
N SER A 13 10.14 15.12 -11.39
CA SER A 13 9.51 16.40 -11.74
C SER A 13 9.58 17.43 -10.61
N GLU A 14 9.40 17.00 -9.35
CA GLU A 14 9.54 17.90 -8.20
C GLU A 14 10.99 18.37 -8.00
N TYR A 15 11.96 17.49 -8.26
CA TYR A 15 13.37 17.83 -8.23
C TYR A 15 13.73 18.86 -9.33
N GLU A 16 13.17 18.73 -10.53
CA GLU A 16 13.39 19.65 -11.66
C GLU A 16 12.89 21.08 -11.42
N LYS A 17 11.96 21.28 -10.48
CA LYS A 17 11.51 22.63 -10.10
C LYS A 17 12.60 23.45 -9.39
N VAL A 18 13.59 22.77 -8.81
CA VAL A 18 14.67 23.40 -8.02
C VAL A 18 16.02 23.27 -8.74
N ASN A 19 16.24 22.13 -9.38
CA ASN A 19 17.52 21.70 -9.92
C ASN A 19 17.37 21.20 -11.36
N THR A 20 18.46 20.87 -12.03
CA THR A 20 18.42 20.20 -13.35
C THR A 20 18.80 18.73 -13.22
N LEU A 21 18.08 17.86 -13.96
CA LEU A 21 18.46 16.47 -14.17
C LEU A 21 19.59 16.32 -15.21
N PHE A 22 19.75 17.32 -16.10
CA PHE A 22 20.70 17.26 -17.19
C PHE A 22 22.14 17.07 -16.68
N GLY A 23 22.81 16.04 -17.18
CA GLY A 23 24.19 15.70 -16.81
C GLY A 23 24.35 15.02 -15.44
N LYS A 24 23.26 14.72 -14.71
CA LYS A 24 23.34 13.91 -13.50
C LYS A 24 23.48 12.43 -13.84
N LYS A 25 24.42 11.76 -13.16
CA LYS A 25 24.62 10.32 -13.27
C LYS A 25 23.84 9.52 -12.22
N ILE A 26 23.62 10.10 -11.04
CA ILE A 26 22.96 9.42 -9.91
C ILE A 26 22.10 10.43 -9.17
N ILE A 27 20.90 10.02 -8.79
CA ILE A 27 19.97 10.76 -7.92
C ILE A 27 19.54 9.86 -6.78
N ASN A 28 19.89 10.25 -5.56
CA ASN A 28 19.49 9.54 -4.36
C ASN A 28 18.32 10.26 -3.70
N ILE A 29 17.19 9.58 -3.59
CA ILE A 29 15.92 10.09 -3.06
C ILE A 29 15.62 9.38 -1.75
N LEU A 30 15.49 10.14 -0.66
CA LEU A 30 15.12 9.63 0.66
C LEU A 30 13.61 9.77 0.89
N LEU A 31 12.92 8.69 1.22
CA LEU A 31 11.49 8.69 1.58
C LEU A 31 11.36 8.36 3.07
N ILE A 32 10.87 9.31 3.86
CA ILE A 32 10.65 9.16 5.30
C ILE A 32 9.15 9.06 5.56
N GLY A 33 8.69 7.86 5.93
CA GLY A 33 7.31 7.63 6.35
C GLY A 33 6.27 7.65 5.22
N SER A 34 6.66 7.40 3.97
CA SER A 34 5.70 7.28 2.86
C SER A 34 4.77 6.07 3.04
N THR A 35 5.25 4.98 3.66
CA THR A 35 4.52 3.74 4.02
C THR A 35 3.88 2.91 2.91
N ASP A 36 3.78 3.40 1.67
CA ASP A 36 2.84 2.85 0.68
C ASP A 36 3.35 2.76 -0.76
N GLY A 37 4.58 3.22 -1.02
CA GLY A 37 5.23 3.14 -2.33
C GLY A 37 4.61 4.01 -3.43
N ARG A 38 3.63 4.89 -3.14
CA ARG A 38 2.92 5.64 -4.19
C ARG A 38 3.83 6.56 -5.00
N HIS A 39 4.78 7.21 -4.33
CA HIS A 39 5.76 8.10 -4.97
C HIS A 39 6.74 7.34 -5.83
N ILE A 40 7.15 6.15 -5.35
CA ILE A 40 8.00 5.25 -6.12
C ILE A 40 7.26 4.89 -7.39
N LEU A 41 6.03 4.34 -7.27
CA LEU A 41 5.21 3.91 -8.40
C LEU A 41 5.02 5.03 -9.44
N LYS A 42 4.61 6.23 -9.00
CA LYS A 42 4.41 7.37 -9.90
C LYS A 42 5.71 7.76 -10.61
N THR A 43 6.82 7.83 -9.89
CA THR A 43 8.12 8.21 -10.45
C THR A 43 8.65 7.14 -11.43
N ILE A 44 8.59 5.85 -11.09
CA ILE A 44 9.08 4.79 -11.99
C ILE A 44 8.24 4.66 -13.25
N SER A 45 6.92 4.89 -13.17
CA SER A 45 6.05 4.89 -14.35
C SER A 45 6.37 6.04 -15.31
N ALA A 46 6.76 7.19 -14.77
CA ALA A 46 7.10 8.38 -15.54
C ALA A 46 8.58 8.43 -15.96
N LEU A 47 9.40 7.44 -15.62
CA LEU A 47 10.86 7.51 -15.76
C LEU A 47 11.30 7.82 -17.20
N LYS A 48 10.69 7.18 -18.21
CA LYS A 48 11.01 7.42 -19.63
C LYS A 48 10.56 8.78 -20.16
N ARG A 49 9.77 9.53 -19.39
CA ARG A 49 9.39 10.91 -19.73
C ARG A 49 10.50 11.89 -19.41
N HIS A 50 11.40 11.52 -18.50
CA HIS A 50 12.54 12.33 -18.09
C HIS A 50 13.75 12.05 -18.99
N SER A 51 14.59 13.06 -19.22
CA SER A 51 15.86 12.88 -19.96
C SER A 51 16.95 12.27 -19.06
N VAL A 52 16.68 11.05 -18.57
CA VAL A 52 17.46 10.34 -17.54
C VAL A 52 18.01 8.99 -18.03
N ASP A 53 18.16 8.80 -19.34
CA ASP A 53 18.60 7.53 -19.92
C ASP A 53 19.96 7.04 -19.37
N ASP A 54 20.80 7.95 -18.90
CA ASP A 54 22.11 7.68 -18.28
C ASP A 54 22.17 8.00 -16.76
N CYS A 55 21.02 8.13 -16.09
CA CYS A 55 20.93 8.51 -14.68
C CYS A 55 20.35 7.40 -13.81
N ASP A 56 21.11 6.94 -12.81
CA ASP A 56 20.64 5.99 -11.81
C ASP A 56 19.79 6.67 -10.72
N VAL A 57 18.53 6.27 -10.61
CA VAL A 57 17.59 6.76 -9.59
C VAL A 57 17.48 5.76 -8.45
N ASN A 58 17.93 6.16 -7.26
CA ASN A 58 17.94 5.30 -6.07
C ASN A 58 16.96 5.83 -5.02
N PHE A 59 15.94 5.05 -4.70
CA PHE A 59 15.02 5.32 -3.59
C PHE A 59 15.54 4.65 -2.32
N PHE A 60 15.57 5.40 -1.23
CA PHE A 60 15.90 4.91 0.11
C PHE A 60 14.68 5.10 0.99
N VAL A 61 14.07 3.99 1.43
CA VAL A 61 12.80 4.00 2.15
C VAL A 61 13.05 3.79 3.63
N MET A 62 12.71 4.79 4.46
CA MET A 62 12.73 4.72 5.91
C MET A 62 11.30 4.64 6.45
N ASP A 63 10.89 3.44 6.86
CA ASP A 63 9.63 3.19 7.55
C ASP A 63 9.88 2.60 8.94
N LEU A 64 8.93 2.84 9.86
CA LEU A 64 9.08 2.43 11.27
C LEU A 64 8.77 0.95 11.53
N ALA A 65 8.01 0.32 10.65
CA ALA A 65 7.48 -1.02 10.86
C ALA A 65 7.72 -1.91 9.65
N THR A 66 8.12 -3.15 9.91
CA THR A 66 8.42 -4.16 8.89
C THR A 66 7.18 -4.52 8.06
N GLU A 67 5.98 -4.38 8.63
CA GLU A 67 4.70 -4.56 7.92
C GLU A 67 4.53 -3.58 6.76
N PHE A 68 5.04 -2.33 6.88
CA PHE A 68 4.99 -1.36 5.79
C PHE A 68 5.96 -1.72 4.66
N VAL A 69 7.12 -2.29 5.00
CA VAL A 69 8.07 -2.83 4.01
C VAL A 69 7.46 -4.02 3.28
N ALA A 70 6.90 -4.99 4.01
CA ALA A 70 6.20 -6.15 3.45
C ALA A 70 5.11 -5.74 2.45
N ARG A 71 4.31 -4.75 2.83
CA ARG A 71 3.22 -4.23 2.02
C ARG A 71 3.70 -3.50 0.77
N GLN A 72 4.76 -2.69 0.87
CA GLN A 72 5.36 -2.05 -0.30
C GLN A 72 5.98 -3.06 -1.26
N LEU A 73 6.63 -4.12 -0.75
CA LEU A 73 7.14 -5.22 -1.57
C LEU A 73 6.01 -5.87 -2.38
N LEU A 74 4.88 -6.16 -1.73
CA LEU A 74 3.70 -6.71 -2.41
C LEU A 74 3.14 -5.77 -3.47
N LEU A 75 2.92 -4.49 -3.12
CA LEU A 75 2.35 -3.50 -4.05
C LEU A 75 3.26 -3.26 -5.27
N LEU A 76 4.58 -3.24 -5.09
CA LEU A 76 5.55 -3.16 -6.18
C LEU A 76 5.59 -4.45 -7.01
N THR A 77 5.46 -5.62 -6.37
CA THR A 77 5.39 -6.92 -7.07
C THR A 77 4.18 -6.98 -7.99
N ILE A 78 3.01 -6.51 -7.53
CA ILE A 78 1.79 -6.44 -8.35
C ILE A 78 1.96 -5.45 -9.50
N ALA A 79 2.48 -4.25 -9.21
CA ALA A 79 2.65 -3.20 -10.21
C ALA A 79 3.58 -3.61 -11.36
N LEU A 80 4.61 -4.42 -11.05
CA LEU A 80 5.62 -4.87 -12.00
C LEU A 80 5.42 -6.30 -12.48
N GLU A 81 4.25 -6.89 -12.25
CA GLU A 81 3.92 -8.19 -12.83
C GLU A 81 3.70 -8.04 -14.34
N PRO A 82 4.34 -8.81 -15.22
CA PRO A 82 4.15 -8.70 -16.66
C PRO A 82 2.69 -8.92 -17.12
N GLU A 83 2.29 -8.28 -18.22
CA GLU A 83 0.91 -8.34 -18.73
C GLU A 83 0.45 -9.75 -19.16
N ASP A 84 1.37 -10.61 -19.60
CA ASP A 84 1.10 -12.01 -19.96
C ASP A 84 0.69 -12.88 -18.75
N HIS A 85 1.06 -12.46 -17.54
CA HIS A 85 0.63 -13.09 -16.28
C HIS A 85 -0.53 -12.37 -15.61
N LEU A 86 -0.57 -11.04 -15.68
CA LEU A 86 -1.61 -10.24 -15.03
C LEU A 86 -1.97 -9.01 -15.87
N GLY A 87 -3.14 -9.07 -16.50
CA GLY A 87 -3.65 -7.99 -17.35
C GLY A 87 -3.79 -6.66 -16.60
N ILE A 88 -3.55 -5.54 -17.28
CA ILE A 88 -3.47 -4.20 -16.68
C ILE A 88 -4.71 -3.83 -15.86
N GLN A 89 -5.91 -4.18 -16.34
CA GLN A 89 -7.15 -3.89 -15.62
C GLN A 89 -7.26 -4.71 -14.33
N GLU A 90 -6.99 -6.01 -14.38
CA GLU A 90 -7.03 -6.88 -13.20
C GLU A 90 -5.98 -6.46 -12.18
N LYS A 91 -4.77 -6.14 -12.66
CA LYS A 91 -3.67 -5.57 -11.88
C LYS A 91 -4.10 -4.32 -11.11
N ALA A 92 -4.76 -3.36 -11.77
CA ALA A 92 -5.28 -2.15 -11.12
C ALA A 92 -6.26 -2.47 -9.99
N ARG A 93 -7.22 -3.36 -10.22
CA ARG A 93 -8.23 -3.71 -9.21
C ARG A 93 -7.63 -4.48 -8.02
N LEU A 94 -6.77 -5.46 -8.29
CA LEU A 94 -6.03 -6.20 -7.24
C LEU A 94 -5.21 -5.24 -6.38
N TRP A 95 -4.47 -4.34 -7.03
CA TRP A 95 -3.66 -3.34 -6.36
C TRP A 95 -4.52 -2.45 -5.46
N MET A 96 -5.64 -1.93 -5.98
CA MET A 96 -6.59 -1.08 -5.22
C MET A 96 -7.22 -1.81 -4.03
N GLU A 97 -7.64 -3.06 -4.19
CA GLU A 97 -8.21 -3.84 -3.08
C GLU A 97 -7.20 -4.07 -1.97
N ILE A 98 -5.99 -4.51 -2.31
CA ILE A 98 -4.92 -4.72 -1.34
C ILE A 98 -4.54 -3.39 -0.69
N TYR A 99 -4.50 -2.31 -1.46
CA TYR A 99 -4.15 -0.97 -0.99
C TYR A 99 -5.19 -0.39 -0.02
N GLY A 100 -6.47 -0.44 -0.35
CA GLY A 100 -7.48 0.32 0.37
C GLY A 100 -8.46 -0.51 1.20
N ASN A 101 -8.86 -1.68 0.72
CA ASN A 101 -10.04 -2.35 1.25
C ASN A 101 -9.73 -3.23 2.46
N THR A 102 -10.59 -3.17 3.47
CA THR A 102 -10.59 -4.10 4.61
C THR A 102 -10.98 -5.51 4.19
N LEU A 103 -11.90 -5.65 3.23
CA LEU A 103 -12.35 -6.94 2.71
C LEU A 103 -11.94 -7.10 1.25
N LEU A 104 -11.43 -8.28 0.92
CA LEU A 104 -10.98 -8.72 -0.38
C LEU A 104 -12.03 -9.64 -1.02
N ARG A 105 -12.04 -9.66 -2.35
CA ARG A 105 -12.67 -10.75 -3.09
C ARG A 105 -11.90 -12.06 -2.85
N PRO A 106 -12.58 -13.22 -2.90
CA PRO A 106 -11.89 -14.52 -2.78
C PRO A 106 -10.73 -14.69 -3.78
N VAL A 107 -10.88 -14.18 -5.01
CA VAL A 107 -9.82 -14.23 -6.04
C VAL A 107 -8.60 -13.41 -5.61
N THR A 108 -8.80 -12.17 -5.17
CA THR A 108 -7.73 -11.29 -4.65
C THR A 108 -7.02 -11.91 -3.45
N ALA A 109 -7.77 -12.53 -2.53
CA ALA A 109 -7.19 -13.18 -1.37
C ALA A 109 -6.37 -14.43 -1.74
N LYS A 110 -6.83 -15.25 -2.70
CA LYS A 110 -6.03 -16.37 -3.22
C LYS A 110 -4.74 -15.89 -3.88
N TYR A 111 -4.82 -14.85 -4.71
CA TYR A 111 -3.65 -14.23 -5.32
C TYR A 111 -2.66 -13.72 -4.25
N LEU A 112 -3.15 -13.02 -3.22
CA LEU A 112 -2.33 -12.57 -2.08
C LEU A 112 -1.61 -13.73 -1.39
N MET A 113 -2.32 -14.83 -1.11
CA MET A 113 -1.73 -16.02 -0.48
C MET A 113 -0.61 -16.60 -1.34
N SER A 114 -0.81 -16.71 -2.65
CA SER A 114 0.23 -17.19 -3.58
C SER A 114 1.43 -16.24 -3.64
N LYS A 115 1.20 -14.93 -3.73
CA LYS A 115 2.31 -13.96 -3.74
C LYS A 115 3.03 -13.87 -2.41
N ALA A 116 2.37 -14.13 -1.27
CA ALA A 116 3.03 -14.20 0.03
C ALA A 116 4.07 -15.34 0.09
N VAL A 117 3.78 -16.49 -0.51
CA VAL A 117 4.78 -17.59 -0.66
C VAL A 117 5.99 -17.12 -1.47
N GLN A 118 5.75 -16.44 -2.59
CA GLN A 118 6.83 -15.92 -3.44
C GLN A 118 7.65 -14.84 -2.73
N LEU A 119 7.01 -14.01 -1.91
CA LEU A 119 7.67 -13.01 -1.08
C LEU A 119 8.57 -13.65 -0.02
N ILE A 120 8.18 -14.78 0.57
CA ILE A 120 9.07 -15.56 1.48
C ILE A 120 10.33 -16.00 0.73
N HIS A 121 10.18 -16.58 -0.47
CA HIS A 121 11.34 -16.95 -1.29
C HIS A 121 12.22 -15.74 -1.64
N MET A 122 11.62 -14.58 -1.96
CA MET A 122 12.36 -13.37 -2.28
C MET A 122 13.16 -12.85 -1.08
N VAL A 123 12.61 -12.83 0.14
CA VAL A 123 13.36 -12.30 1.29
C VAL A 123 14.42 -13.26 1.82
N THR A 124 14.25 -14.57 1.60
CA THR A 124 15.18 -15.61 2.07
C THR A 124 16.25 -15.99 1.04
N ASN A 125 16.02 -15.75 -0.26
CA ASN A 125 16.94 -16.11 -1.32
C ASN A 125 17.26 -14.90 -2.24
N LYS A 126 18.46 -14.34 -2.06
CA LYS A 126 18.94 -13.17 -2.83
C LYS A 126 19.03 -13.41 -4.34
N ASN A 127 19.36 -14.62 -4.78
CA ASN A 127 19.42 -14.92 -6.21
C ASN A 127 18.03 -14.94 -6.83
N TYR A 128 17.07 -15.53 -6.11
CA TYR A 128 15.67 -15.52 -6.51
C TYR A 128 15.11 -14.10 -6.52
N GLN A 129 15.37 -13.30 -5.48
CA GLN A 129 14.97 -11.90 -5.40
C GLN A 129 15.47 -11.06 -6.57
N LYS A 130 16.76 -11.17 -6.90
CA LYS A 130 17.36 -10.44 -8.03
C LYS A 130 16.76 -10.86 -9.38
N LYS A 131 16.36 -12.12 -9.53
CA LYS A 131 15.66 -12.61 -10.73
C LYS A 131 14.21 -12.11 -10.76
N ARG A 132 13.50 -12.20 -9.64
CA ARG A 132 12.05 -12.01 -9.57
C ARG A 132 11.62 -10.55 -9.50
N LEU A 133 12.33 -9.73 -8.74
CA LEU A 133 12.07 -8.29 -8.56
C LEU A 133 13.39 -7.49 -8.53
N PRO A 134 14.05 -7.32 -9.69
CA PRO A 134 15.35 -6.65 -9.77
C PRO A 134 15.36 -5.20 -9.29
N LEU A 135 14.19 -4.52 -9.28
CA LEU A 135 14.04 -3.14 -8.81
C LEU A 135 14.41 -2.99 -7.32
N VAL A 136 14.11 -4.00 -6.51
CA VAL A 136 14.32 -3.93 -5.07
C VAL A 136 15.70 -4.45 -4.70
N ASP A 137 16.30 -3.86 -3.68
CA ASP A 137 17.52 -4.35 -3.05
C ASP A 137 17.30 -4.43 -1.52
N MET A 138 17.62 -5.59 -0.96
CA MET A 138 17.38 -5.92 0.46
C MET A 138 18.67 -5.88 1.30
N ASP A 139 19.78 -5.36 0.77
CA ASP A 139 21.10 -5.44 1.43
C ASP A 139 21.20 -4.63 2.73
N PHE A 140 20.30 -3.66 2.94
CA PHE A 140 20.21 -2.91 4.19
C PHE A 140 19.31 -3.56 5.24
N VAL A 141 18.49 -4.53 4.84
CA VAL A 141 17.54 -5.22 5.71
C VAL A 141 18.29 -6.27 6.53
N LYS A 142 18.15 -6.19 7.86
CA LYS A 142 18.88 -7.07 8.79
C LYS A 142 18.22 -8.45 8.84
N TYR A 143 18.97 -9.47 9.26
CA TYR A 143 18.43 -10.82 9.47
C TYR A 143 17.17 -10.86 10.34
N LYS A 144 17.15 -10.08 11.45
CA LYS A 144 15.95 -9.95 12.30
C LYS A 144 14.72 -9.44 11.54
N GLU A 145 14.91 -8.51 10.61
CA GLU A 145 13.82 -7.94 9.81
C GLU A 145 13.40 -8.94 8.71
N ILE A 146 14.32 -9.71 8.16
CA ILE A 146 14.02 -10.82 7.24
C ILE A 146 13.15 -11.89 7.94
N ASP A 147 13.51 -12.30 9.15
CA ASP A 147 12.71 -13.25 9.94
C ASP A 147 11.30 -12.68 10.24
N GLN A 148 11.20 -11.38 10.53
CA GLN A 148 9.92 -10.70 10.71
C GLN A 148 9.10 -10.66 9.41
N LEU A 149 9.71 -10.36 8.27
CA LEU A 149 9.06 -10.39 6.96
C LEU A 149 8.51 -11.79 6.66
N GLU A 150 9.29 -12.83 6.91
CA GLU A 150 8.85 -14.21 6.75
C GLU A 150 7.62 -14.52 7.62
N ASN A 151 7.62 -14.10 8.89
CA ASN A 151 6.47 -14.27 9.78
C ASN A 151 5.22 -13.50 9.30
N ILE A 152 5.41 -12.28 8.78
CA ILE A 152 4.33 -11.48 8.19
C ILE A 152 3.71 -12.20 6.99
N PHE A 153 4.52 -12.71 6.08
CA PHE A 153 4.03 -13.43 4.91
C PHE A 153 3.38 -14.77 5.26
N LYS A 154 3.91 -15.51 6.24
CA LYS A 154 3.25 -16.70 6.79
C LYS A 154 1.88 -16.37 7.41
N TYR A 155 1.77 -15.22 8.07
CA TYR A 155 0.50 -14.73 8.62
C TYR A 155 -0.50 -14.43 7.50
N TRP A 156 -0.06 -13.80 6.40
CA TRP A 156 -0.91 -13.56 5.23
C TRP A 156 -1.41 -14.84 4.56
N ILE A 157 -0.59 -15.90 4.54
CA ILE A 157 -1.01 -17.22 4.00
C ILE A 157 -2.08 -17.85 4.88
N ARG A 158 -1.92 -17.83 6.21
CA ARG A 158 -2.87 -18.48 7.14
C ARG A 158 -4.16 -17.67 7.37
N ASN A 159 -4.25 -16.47 6.80
CA ASN A 159 -5.30 -15.44 6.94
C ASN A 159 -6.50 -15.79 7.84
N ARG A 160 -6.40 -15.45 9.13
CA ARG A 160 -7.53 -15.47 10.10
C ARG A 160 -7.89 -14.07 10.57
N TYR A 161 -7.67 -13.06 9.73
CA TYR A 161 -7.75 -11.67 10.16
C TYR A 161 -9.19 -11.16 10.13
N SER A 162 -9.85 -11.13 11.30
CA SER A 162 -11.22 -10.61 11.47
C SER A 162 -11.27 -9.07 11.50
N ILE A 163 -10.84 -8.45 10.41
CA ILE A 163 -10.78 -6.98 10.27
C ILE A 163 -12.15 -6.31 10.38
N ALA A 164 -13.24 -6.97 9.92
CA ALA A 164 -14.58 -6.41 10.04
C ALA A 164 -14.98 -6.16 11.49
N LYS A 165 -14.69 -7.14 12.38
CA LYS A 165 -14.90 -7.01 13.83
C LYS A 165 -14.01 -5.93 14.45
N ILE A 166 -12.73 -5.90 14.07
CA ILE A 166 -11.78 -4.91 14.56
C ILE A 166 -12.22 -3.49 14.17
N TRP A 167 -12.66 -3.31 12.93
CA TRP A 167 -13.17 -2.05 12.40
C TRP A 167 -14.41 -1.58 13.19
N ASP A 168 -15.39 -2.46 13.39
CA ASP A 168 -16.61 -2.12 14.14
C ASP A 168 -16.31 -1.75 15.59
N ASN A 169 -15.46 -2.51 16.27
CA ASN A 169 -15.05 -2.23 17.65
C ASN A 169 -14.34 -0.88 17.76
N LYS A 170 -13.45 -0.55 16.82
CA LYS A 170 -12.80 0.76 16.77
C LYS A 170 -13.80 1.88 16.50
N LEU A 171 -14.74 1.66 15.61
CA LEU A 171 -15.79 2.63 15.30
C LEU A 171 -16.69 2.90 16.51
N ARG A 172 -17.09 1.86 17.26
CA ARG A 172 -17.82 2.00 18.53
C ARG A 172 -17.03 2.80 19.56
N LYS A 173 -15.74 2.50 19.72
CA LYS A 173 -14.86 3.21 20.64
C LYS A 173 -14.72 4.69 20.24
N SER A 174 -14.54 4.98 18.96
CA SER A 174 -14.34 6.34 18.44
C SER A 174 -15.61 7.19 18.50
N LEU A 175 -16.78 6.63 18.19
CA LEU A 175 -18.04 7.38 18.16
C LEU A 175 -18.75 7.45 19.51
N GLY A 176 -18.49 6.48 20.40
CA GLY A 176 -19.14 6.37 21.70
C GLY A 176 -20.66 6.33 21.57
N THR A 177 -21.34 7.24 22.28
CA THR A 177 -22.81 7.37 22.25
C THR A 177 -23.37 7.70 20.86
N ARG A 178 -22.55 8.24 19.94
CA ARG A 178 -22.97 8.58 18.58
C ARG A 178 -22.91 7.39 17.61
N TYR A 179 -22.49 6.21 18.07
CA TYR A 179 -22.37 5.04 17.20
C TYR A 179 -23.73 4.59 16.62
N ASP A 180 -24.80 4.67 17.42
CA ASP A 180 -26.15 4.33 16.96
C ASP A 180 -26.68 5.32 15.90
N SER A 181 -26.18 6.56 15.93
CA SER A 181 -26.47 7.61 14.95
C SER A 181 -25.32 7.86 13.96
N ARG A 182 -24.41 6.88 13.78
CA ARG A 182 -23.18 7.03 12.98
C ARG A 182 -23.38 7.52 11.55
N GLU A 183 -24.48 7.13 10.89
CA GLU A 183 -24.77 7.57 9.53
C GLU A 183 -24.91 9.09 9.44
N GLY A 184 -25.47 9.73 10.48
CA GLY A 184 -25.56 11.19 10.58
C GLY A 184 -24.20 11.83 10.88
N VAL A 185 -23.34 11.16 11.64
CA VAL A 185 -21.95 11.62 11.86
C VAL A 185 -21.16 11.59 10.56
N PHE A 186 -21.27 10.51 9.77
CA PHE A 186 -20.59 10.38 8.49
C PHE A 186 -21.06 11.42 7.48
N ASP A 187 -22.37 11.69 7.44
CA ASP A 187 -22.93 12.75 6.60
C ASP A 187 -22.41 14.13 6.99
N TRP A 188 -22.34 14.41 8.30
CA TRP A 188 -21.79 15.66 8.80
C TRP A 188 -20.29 15.81 8.48
N ASP A 189 -19.49 14.79 8.75
CA ASP A 189 -18.04 14.80 8.44
C ASP A 189 -17.78 15.01 6.94
N TYR A 190 -18.58 14.36 6.09
CA TYR A 190 -18.48 14.53 4.64
C TYR A 190 -18.75 15.98 4.22
N ASN A 191 -19.91 16.53 4.60
CA ASN A 191 -20.34 17.84 4.14
C ASN A 191 -19.57 18.99 4.79
N MET A 192 -19.12 18.84 6.04
CA MET A 192 -18.52 19.94 6.82
C MET A 192 -17.00 19.91 6.88
N LYS A 193 -16.36 18.80 6.50
CA LYS A 193 -14.90 18.69 6.47
C LYS A 193 -14.41 18.35 5.07
N LEU A 194 -14.84 17.21 4.52
CA LEU A 194 -14.29 16.74 3.25
C LEU A 194 -14.70 17.60 2.06
N HIS A 195 -15.96 18.05 2.02
CA HIS A 195 -16.51 18.81 0.90
C HIS A 195 -15.83 20.18 0.72
N ASP A 196 -15.44 20.83 1.81
CA ASP A 196 -14.82 22.17 1.80
C ASP A 196 -13.35 22.13 1.37
N ILE A 197 -12.70 20.96 1.49
CA ILE A 197 -11.33 20.77 1.04
C ILE A 197 -11.29 20.75 -0.50
N LYS A 198 -10.44 21.59 -1.10
CA LYS A 198 -10.20 21.59 -2.55
C LYS A 198 -9.75 20.22 -3.04
N GLY A 199 -10.59 19.55 -3.84
CA GLY A 199 -10.34 18.20 -4.36
C GLY A 199 -10.92 17.08 -3.49
N GLY A 200 -11.46 17.39 -2.31
CA GLY A 200 -12.18 16.44 -1.46
C GLY A 200 -13.51 16.00 -2.06
N THR A 201 -14.19 16.89 -2.80
CA THR A 201 -15.44 16.58 -3.51
C THR A 201 -15.32 15.45 -4.53
N ARG A 202 -14.10 15.07 -4.93
CA ARG A 202 -13.84 13.93 -5.84
C ARG A 202 -14.26 12.59 -5.24
N VAL A 203 -14.18 12.47 -3.90
CA VAL A 203 -14.74 11.32 -3.19
C VAL A 203 -16.24 11.56 -3.08
N CYS A 204 -17.07 10.66 -3.60
CA CYS A 204 -18.51 10.86 -3.49
C CYS A 204 -19.00 10.48 -2.08
N ALA A 205 -20.15 11.03 -1.67
CA ALA A 205 -20.74 10.75 -0.35
C ALA A 205 -20.97 9.23 -0.12
N GLY A 206 -21.26 8.48 -1.20
CA GLY A 206 -21.39 7.03 -1.13
C GLY A 206 -20.08 6.36 -0.74
N GLU A 207 -18.99 6.64 -1.46
CA GLU A 207 -17.64 6.08 -1.20
C GLU A 207 -17.20 6.41 0.23
N TYR A 208 -17.38 7.66 0.63
CA TYR A 208 -17.01 8.13 1.96
C TYR A 208 -17.78 7.41 3.07
N LYS A 209 -19.11 7.32 2.96
CA LYS A 209 -19.94 6.64 3.97
C LYS A 209 -19.65 5.15 4.03
N LEU A 210 -19.41 4.51 2.88
CA LEU A 210 -19.07 3.09 2.83
C LEU A 210 -17.72 2.82 3.51
N TRP A 211 -16.72 3.65 3.20
CA TRP A 211 -15.42 3.63 3.85
C TRP A 211 -15.55 3.74 5.36
N ARG A 212 -16.22 4.79 5.87
CA ARG A 212 -16.42 5.00 7.31
C ARG A 212 -17.10 3.82 7.99
N LYS A 213 -18.09 3.23 7.32
CA LYS A 213 -18.93 2.16 7.88
C LYS A 213 -18.20 0.83 8.02
N ILE A 214 -17.47 0.40 6.99
CA ILE A 214 -16.89 -0.97 6.93
C ILE A 214 -15.44 -1.03 6.44
N GLY A 215 -14.84 0.09 6.03
CA GLY A 215 -13.46 0.15 5.54
C GLY A 215 -13.28 -0.41 4.12
N ILE A 216 -14.34 -0.44 3.30
CA ILE A 216 -14.21 -0.73 1.87
C ILE A 216 -14.15 0.60 1.12
N ALA A 217 -13.02 0.90 0.49
CA ALA A 217 -12.80 2.13 -0.25
C ALA A 217 -13.26 2.00 -1.71
N PHE A 218 -12.87 0.91 -2.37
CA PHE A 218 -13.06 0.72 -3.80
C PHE A 218 -14.07 -0.38 -4.08
N THR A 219 -15.04 -0.10 -4.96
CA THR A 219 -16.13 -1.04 -5.31
C THR A 219 -16.41 -1.07 -6.82
N TRP A 220 -16.68 -2.28 -7.32
CA TRP A 220 -17.11 -2.53 -8.70
C TRP A 220 -18.45 -3.27 -8.73
N LEU A 221 -19.14 -3.19 -9.87
CA LEU A 221 -20.36 -3.97 -10.09
C LEU A 221 -20.06 -5.47 -9.99
N GLU A 222 -21.03 -6.24 -9.50
CA GLU A 222 -20.99 -7.71 -9.46
C GLU A 222 -19.82 -8.31 -8.66
N THR A 223 -19.33 -7.57 -7.65
CA THR A 223 -18.26 -8.05 -6.76
C THR A 223 -18.74 -8.24 -5.33
N GLU A 224 -18.37 -9.37 -4.73
CA GLU A 224 -18.61 -9.67 -3.33
C GLU A 224 -17.30 -9.72 -2.54
N TYR A 225 -17.25 -8.95 -1.45
CA TYR A 225 -16.11 -8.87 -0.54
C TYR A 225 -16.43 -9.68 0.71
N SER A 226 -15.59 -10.66 1.03
CA SER A 226 -15.88 -11.60 2.12
C SER A 226 -14.65 -11.97 2.95
N VAL A 227 -13.45 -11.83 2.42
CA VAL A 227 -12.21 -12.28 3.08
C VAL A 227 -11.48 -11.09 3.66
N GLY A 228 -11.04 -11.17 4.92
CA GLY A 228 -10.25 -10.09 5.53
C GLY A 228 -8.94 -9.83 4.78
N ASN A 229 -8.53 -8.56 4.67
CA ASN A 229 -7.25 -8.15 4.11
C ASN A 229 -6.17 -8.16 5.21
N PRO A 230 -5.32 -9.20 5.32
CA PRO A 230 -4.32 -9.31 6.38
C PRO A 230 -3.16 -8.33 6.20
N THR A 231 -3.03 -7.67 5.04
CA THR A 231 -2.00 -6.65 4.80
C THR A 231 -2.23 -5.36 5.57
N LEU A 232 -3.42 -5.18 6.16
CA LEU A 232 -3.77 -4.06 7.03
C LEU A 232 -3.57 -4.40 8.53
N ALA A 233 -3.09 -5.60 8.85
CA ALA A 233 -2.76 -5.98 10.21
C ALA A 233 -1.41 -5.37 10.64
N VAL A 234 -1.33 -4.94 11.90
CA VAL A 234 -0.15 -4.32 12.51
C VAL A 234 0.25 -5.07 13.77
N GLY A 235 1.55 -5.07 14.08
CA GLY A 235 2.11 -5.75 15.23
C GLY A 235 2.04 -7.26 15.06
N ILE A 236 2.42 -7.77 13.89
CA ILE A 236 2.40 -9.20 13.60
C ILE A 236 3.58 -9.85 14.33
N GLY A 237 3.30 -10.86 15.13
CA GLY A 237 4.29 -11.57 15.93
C GLY A 237 4.04 -13.08 15.96
N SER A 238 5.01 -13.80 16.51
CA SER A 238 4.96 -15.26 16.71
C SER A 238 5.07 -15.59 18.19
N SER A 239 4.19 -16.46 18.69
CA SER A 239 4.28 -17.08 20.00
C SER A 239 4.34 -18.60 19.80
N GLY A 240 5.57 -19.15 19.81
CA GLY A 240 5.82 -20.49 19.29
C GLY A 240 5.41 -20.58 17.82
N ASP A 241 4.60 -21.59 17.47
CA ASP A 241 4.10 -21.81 16.11
C ASP A 241 2.88 -20.94 15.74
N ASN A 242 2.29 -20.26 16.72
CA ASN A 242 1.10 -19.43 16.54
C ASN A 242 1.48 -18.01 16.15
N LEU A 243 0.89 -17.52 15.06
CA LEU A 243 1.02 -16.14 14.62
C LEU A 243 -0.15 -15.31 15.14
N TYR A 244 0.11 -14.08 15.56
CA TYR A 244 -0.88 -13.15 16.07
C TYR A 244 -0.66 -11.75 15.48
N SER A 245 -1.67 -10.88 15.59
CA SER A 245 -1.58 -9.46 15.25
C SER A 245 -2.19 -8.60 16.36
N HIS A 246 -1.76 -7.35 16.50
CA HIS A 246 -2.33 -6.38 17.44
C HIS A 246 -3.56 -5.65 16.87
N GLY A 247 -3.94 -5.96 15.64
CA GLY A 247 -5.13 -5.42 14.98
C GLY A 247 -4.81 -4.38 13.90
N TYR A 248 -5.68 -3.38 13.77
CA TYR A 248 -5.64 -2.40 12.68
C TYR A 248 -5.33 -1.00 13.21
N TRP A 249 -4.26 -0.33 12.76
CA TRP A 249 -3.91 1.04 13.19
C TRP A 249 -3.94 2.07 12.05
N GLY A 250 -4.65 1.77 10.97
CA GLY A 250 -4.84 2.74 9.89
C GLY A 250 -5.90 3.80 10.20
N ASP A 251 -5.98 4.78 9.29
CA ASP A 251 -6.96 5.85 9.34
C ASP A 251 -8.36 5.32 8.98
N MET A 252 -9.40 5.78 9.69
CA MET A 252 -10.79 5.45 9.42
C MET A 252 -11.60 6.67 8.97
N GLU A 253 -10.98 7.85 8.80
CA GLU A 253 -11.68 9.10 8.47
C GLU A 253 -11.52 9.48 7.00
N SER A 254 -10.27 9.68 6.56
CA SER A 254 -9.90 10.18 5.25
C SER A 254 -9.94 9.10 4.17
N GLY A 255 -9.42 7.91 4.49
CA GLY A 255 -9.32 6.80 3.56
C GLY A 255 -8.25 6.96 2.48
N PRO A 256 -8.10 5.96 1.60
CA PRO A 256 -6.97 5.83 0.66
C PRO A 256 -7.14 6.60 -0.66
N PHE A 257 -8.20 7.39 -0.82
CA PHE A 257 -8.60 7.99 -2.09
C PHE A 257 -7.59 9.02 -2.64
N PHE A 258 -6.90 9.74 -1.74
CA PHE A 258 -6.16 10.94 -2.14
C PHE A 258 -4.85 10.69 -2.87
N ALA A 259 -4.30 9.47 -2.77
CA ALA A 259 -3.06 9.10 -3.44
C ALA A 259 -3.18 9.14 -4.97
N PHE A 260 -4.31 8.69 -5.51
CA PHE A 260 -4.49 8.55 -6.96
C PHE A 260 -5.87 9.02 -7.45
N GLY A 261 -6.80 9.38 -6.57
CA GLY A 261 -8.20 9.68 -6.92
C GLY A 261 -8.54 11.17 -6.98
N THR A 262 -7.60 12.09 -6.71
CA THR A 262 -7.88 13.54 -6.66
C THR A 262 -7.73 14.26 -7.99
N ASP A 263 -6.77 13.82 -8.80
CA ASP A 263 -6.37 14.48 -10.04
C ASP A 263 -6.10 13.43 -11.12
N SER A 264 -6.18 13.83 -12.38
CA SER A 264 -5.87 12.97 -13.51
C SER A 264 -5.33 13.78 -14.66
N GLU A 265 -4.29 13.24 -15.31
CA GLU A 265 -3.75 13.80 -16.54
C GLU A 265 -4.78 13.72 -17.69
N GLU A 266 -5.76 12.83 -17.59
CA GLU A 266 -6.89 12.74 -18.51
C GLU A 266 -8.04 13.63 -18.04
N LYS A 267 -8.08 14.86 -18.54
CA LYS A 267 -9.10 15.86 -18.19
C LYS A 267 -10.56 15.36 -18.25
N PRO A 268 -10.97 14.48 -19.19
CA PRO A 268 -12.32 13.91 -19.19
C PRO A 268 -12.67 13.14 -17.91
N MET A 269 -11.71 12.56 -17.21
CA MET A 269 -11.93 11.87 -15.92
C MET A 269 -12.35 12.83 -14.80
N LEU A 270 -12.07 14.12 -14.97
CA LEU A 270 -12.35 15.18 -14.00
C LEU A 270 -13.62 15.96 -14.32
N GLU A 271 -14.40 15.50 -15.31
CA GLU A 271 -15.62 16.15 -15.78
C GLU A 271 -16.66 16.30 -14.66
N VAL A 272 -17.26 17.49 -14.61
CA VAL A 272 -18.36 17.84 -13.71
C VAL A 272 -19.56 18.19 -14.56
N ARG A 273 -20.69 17.52 -14.32
CA ARG A 273 -21.97 17.81 -14.97
C ARG A 273 -22.99 18.19 -13.90
N ASN A 274 -23.66 19.32 -14.07
CA ASN A 274 -24.63 19.85 -13.10
C ASN A 274 -24.08 19.91 -11.67
N GLU A 275 -22.85 20.42 -11.52
CA GLU A 275 -22.15 20.54 -10.22
C GLU A 275 -21.82 19.19 -9.53
N VAL A 276 -22.05 18.06 -10.22
CA VAL A 276 -21.76 16.72 -9.73
C VAL A 276 -20.65 16.08 -10.55
N ASN A 277 -19.70 15.42 -9.88
CA ASN A 277 -18.66 14.66 -10.55
C ASN A 277 -19.27 13.51 -11.35
N VAL A 278 -18.87 13.36 -12.61
CA VAL A 278 -19.32 12.25 -13.46
C VAL A 278 -18.68 10.94 -13.00
N ARG A 279 -17.42 11.01 -12.55
CA ARG A 279 -16.61 9.85 -12.13
C ARG A 279 -16.37 9.87 -10.63
N ARG A 280 -16.31 8.68 -10.02
CA ARG A 280 -15.98 8.47 -8.62
C ARG A 280 -14.47 8.51 -8.38
N ALA A 281 -14.04 8.66 -7.14
CA ALA A 281 -12.61 8.58 -6.80
C ALA A 281 -12.03 7.19 -7.13
N THR A 282 -12.84 6.13 -7.00
CA THR A 282 -12.52 4.77 -7.46
C THR A 282 -12.16 4.74 -8.94
N ASP A 283 -12.99 5.36 -9.80
CA ASP A 283 -12.81 5.29 -11.25
C ASP A 283 -11.57 6.10 -11.69
N ILE A 284 -11.33 7.25 -11.06
CA ILE A 284 -10.12 8.07 -11.27
C ILE A 284 -8.86 7.29 -10.85
N THR A 285 -8.91 6.64 -9.68
CA THR A 285 -7.80 5.83 -9.16
C THR A 285 -7.49 4.65 -10.08
N GLU A 286 -8.52 3.90 -10.49
CA GLU A 286 -8.37 2.76 -11.41
C GLU A 286 -7.73 3.22 -12.72
N ARG A 287 -8.21 4.33 -13.31
CA ARG A 287 -7.67 4.86 -14.56
C ARG A 287 -6.22 5.31 -14.44
N ASN A 288 -5.90 6.04 -13.38
CA ASN A 288 -4.53 6.52 -13.15
C ASN A 288 -3.56 5.35 -12.94
N LEU A 289 -3.96 4.30 -12.20
CA LEU A 289 -3.15 3.08 -12.03
C LEU A 289 -2.98 2.32 -13.34
N GLN A 290 -4.05 2.12 -14.12
CA GLN A 290 -3.98 1.50 -15.44
C GLN A 290 -2.98 2.22 -16.35
N ARG A 291 -3.01 3.56 -16.35
CA ARG A 291 -2.06 4.36 -17.12
C ARG A 291 -0.62 4.17 -16.64
N MET A 292 -0.36 4.21 -15.34
CA MET A 292 0.99 4.00 -14.80
C MET A 292 1.50 2.59 -15.11
N PHE A 293 0.65 1.56 -15.02
CA PHE A 293 1.02 0.19 -15.36
C PHE A 293 1.28 -0.01 -16.85
N HIS A 294 0.49 0.64 -17.72
CA HIS A 294 0.75 0.66 -19.16
C HIS A 294 2.08 1.34 -19.48
N GLU A 295 2.39 2.46 -18.82
CA GLU A 295 3.66 3.17 -19.00
C GLU A 295 4.86 2.36 -18.51
N LEU A 296 4.70 1.58 -17.44
CA LEU A 296 5.74 0.65 -16.99
C LEU A 296 6.01 -0.45 -18.03
N GLU A 297 4.96 -1.03 -18.61
CA GLU A 297 5.06 -2.12 -19.58
C GLU A 297 5.63 -1.63 -20.93
N HIS A 298 5.05 -0.56 -21.49
CA HIS A 298 5.33 -0.14 -22.86
C HIS A 298 6.29 1.05 -22.94
N GLY A 299 6.48 1.79 -21.85
CA GLY A 299 7.34 2.98 -21.82
C GLY A 299 6.73 4.26 -22.36
N SER A 300 5.46 4.22 -22.77
CA SER A 300 4.75 5.39 -23.28
C SER A 300 3.32 5.40 -22.74
N PRO A 301 2.68 6.57 -22.65
CA PRO A 301 1.26 6.64 -22.32
C PRO A 301 0.45 5.85 -23.38
N PRO A 302 -0.73 5.32 -22.99
CA PRO A 302 -1.60 4.62 -23.93
C PRO A 302 -2.03 5.54 -25.09
N SER A 303 -1.91 5.06 -26.33
CA SER A 303 -2.20 5.81 -27.56
C SER A 303 -3.69 6.09 -27.73
N ASP A 304 -4.52 5.09 -27.42
CA ASP A 304 -5.97 5.19 -27.45
C ASP A 304 -6.51 5.21 -26.03
N LEU A 305 -7.50 6.08 -25.80
CA LEU A 305 -8.31 6.09 -24.60
C LEU A 305 -8.99 4.72 -24.49
N TYR A 306 -8.43 3.82 -23.67
CA TYR A 306 -9.08 2.56 -23.35
C TYR A 306 -10.45 2.88 -22.75
N THR A 307 -11.50 2.73 -23.56
CA THR A 307 -12.87 3.12 -23.24
C THR A 307 -13.53 2.01 -22.42
N ALA A 308 -12.86 1.53 -21.36
CA ALA A 308 -13.40 0.51 -20.47
C ALA A 308 -13.75 1.05 -19.08
N CYS A 309 -13.56 2.35 -18.82
CA CYS A 309 -14.23 2.97 -17.70
C CYS A 309 -15.71 3.13 -18.08
N ILE A 310 -16.50 2.08 -17.84
CA ILE A 310 -17.95 2.12 -17.95
C ILE A 310 -18.42 3.39 -17.23
N ASP A 311 -19.12 4.28 -17.94
CA ASP A 311 -19.69 5.49 -17.35
C ASP A 311 -20.91 5.10 -16.51
N LEU A 312 -20.63 4.50 -15.35
CA LEU A 312 -21.63 4.09 -14.37
C LEU A 312 -22.10 5.27 -13.50
N GLY A 313 -21.58 6.48 -13.74
CA GLY A 313 -21.81 7.63 -12.89
C GLY A 313 -21.38 7.37 -11.45
N LEU A 314 -22.18 7.88 -10.50
CA LEU A 314 -21.97 7.71 -9.06
C LEU A 314 -22.60 6.41 -8.50
N VAL A 315 -23.01 5.47 -9.35
CA VAL A 315 -23.63 4.23 -8.88
C VAL A 315 -22.62 3.44 -8.07
N MET A 316 -23.05 3.03 -6.87
CA MET A 316 -22.29 2.13 -6.03
C MET A 316 -23.14 0.91 -5.68
N MET A 317 -22.51 -0.26 -5.76
CA MET A 317 -23.08 -1.45 -5.14
C MET A 317 -23.00 -1.28 -3.63
N LYS A 318 -24.15 -1.44 -2.97
CA LYS A 318 -24.13 -1.69 -1.53
C LYS A 318 -23.57 -3.09 -1.36
N PRO A 319 -22.44 -3.28 -0.66
CA PRO A 319 -22.02 -4.62 -0.31
C PRO A 319 -23.14 -5.28 0.48
N GLY A 320 -23.26 -6.61 0.33
CA GLY A 320 -24.16 -7.41 1.17
C GLY A 320 -23.87 -7.16 2.66
N ASN A 321 -24.80 -7.56 3.52
CA ASN A 321 -24.58 -7.47 4.96
C ASN A 321 -23.30 -8.25 5.33
N VAL A 322 -22.25 -7.51 5.70
CA VAL A 322 -21.00 -8.09 6.20
C VAL A 322 -21.30 -8.68 7.56
N ASP A 323 -21.14 -9.99 7.69
CA ASP A 323 -21.22 -10.67 8.98
C ASP A 323 -19.95 -10.34 9.78
N LEU A 324 -20.11 -9.53 10.83
CA LEU A 324 -19.01 -9.05 11.67
C LEU A 324 -18.39 -10.16 12.53
N GLU A 325 -19.10 -11.26 12.78
CA GLU A 325 -18.63 -12.35 13.63
C GLU A 325 -18.06 -13.52 12.82
N ARG A 326 -18.37 -13.60 11.53
CA ARG A 326 -17.92 -14.69 10.67
C ARG A 326 -16.51 -14.43 10.13
N GLU A 327 -15.57 -15.24 10.59
CA GLU A 327 -14.27 -15.38 9.93
C GLU A 327 -14.43 -16.23 8.67
N VAL A 328 -14.12 -15.65 7.52
CA VAL A 328 -14.09 -16.37 6.23
C VAL A 328 -12.67 -16.87 6.01
N ILE A 329 -12.48 -18.17 6.27
CA ILE A 329 -11.24 -18.88 5.95
C ILE A 329 -11.40 -19.46 4.55
N LEU A 330 -10.43 -19.18 3.67
CA LEU A 330 -10.38 -19.80 2.36
C LEU A 330 -9.71 -21.17 2.47
N ASP A 331 -10.38 -22.19 1.96
CA ASP A 331 -9.77 -23.50 1.71
C ASP A 331 -8.96 -23.41 0.40
N TYR A 332 -7.74 -22.87 0.53
CA TYR A 332 -6.81 -22.70 -0.57
C TYR A 332 -5.38 -22.89 -0.07
N GLU A 333 -4.67 -23.86 -0.64
CA GLU A 333 -3.25 -24.05 -0.40
C GLU A 333 -2.47 -23.47 -1.59
N PRO A 334 -1.67 -22.41 -1.38
CA PRO A 334 -0.87 -21.83 -2.46
C PRO A 334 0.27 -22.78 -2.84
N ASP A 335 0.62 -22.81 -4.13
CA ASP A 335 1.74 -23.59 -4.63
C ASP A 335 3.07 -23.08 -4.04
N PRO A 336 3.86 -23.92 -3.36
CA PRO A 336 5.14 -23.52 -2.78
C PRO A 336 6.25 -23.31 -3.82
N THR A 337 6.04 -23.73 -5.07
CA THR A 337 7.09 -23.65 -6.10
C THR A 337 7.44 -22.20 -6.44
N PRO A 338 8.75 -21.86 -6.51
CA PRO A 338 9.16 -20.52 -6.94
C PRO A 338 8.74 -20.24 -8.38
N GLU A 339 8.10 -19.09 -8.60
CA GLU A 339 7.74 -18.60 -9.94
C GLU A 339 8.98 -18.41 -10.83
N ASP A 340 8.88 -18.70 -12.12
CA ASP A 340 10.05 -18.75 -13.02
C ASP A 340 10.23 -17.50 -13.90
N TYR A 341 9.32 -16.54 -13.86
CA TYR A 341 9.38 -15.29 -14.62
C TYR A 341 9.99 -14.12 -13.81
N SER A 342 10.40 -13.06 -14.52
CA SER A 342 10.91 -11.81 -13.95
C SER A 342 9.84 -10.73 -13.99
N ALA A 343 9.86 -9.82 -13.01
CA ALA A 343 9.12 -8.57 -13.07
C ALA A 343 9.53 -7.72 -14.29
N ILE A 344 8.65 -6.79 -14.68
CA ILE A 344 8.90 -5.78 -15.72
C ILE A 344 10.21 -5.05 -15.42
N PRO A 345 11.16 -4.97 -16.37
CA PRO A 345 12.45 -4.35 -16.13
C PRO A 345 12.31 -2.83 -16.03
N VAL A 346 12.80 -2.27 -14.92
CA VAL A 346 12.94 -0.83 -14.72
C VAL A 346 14.45 -0.52 -14.65
N PRO A 347 15.12 -0.29 -15.79
CA PRO A 347 16.56 -0.03 -15.80
C PRO A 347 16.88 1.27 -15.06
N ASN A 348 18.12 1.37 -14.56
CA ASN A 348 18.65 2.56 -13.89
C ASN A 348 17.82 3.01 -12.67
N CYS A 349 17.12 2.08 -12.03
CA CYS A 349 16.30 2.37 -10.87
C CYS A 349 16.48 1.29 -9.79
N LYS A 350 16.62 1.72 -8.53
CA LYS A 350 16.71 0.82 -7.37
C LYS A 350 15.92 1.34 -6.18
N VAL A 351 15.34 0.42 -5.41
CA VAL A 351 14.63 0.69 -4.16
C VAL A 351 15.33 -0.06 -3.03
N PHE A 352 15.88 0.70 -2.08
CA PHE A 352 16.56 0.20 -0.89
C PHE A 352 15.64 0.40 0.33
N PHE A 353 15.23 -0.70 0.96
CA PHE A 353 14.53 -0.64 2.25
C PHE A 353 15.54 -0.53 3.38
N LEU A 354 15.44 0.54 4.16
CA LEU A 354 16.34 0.81 5.27
C LEU A 354 15.82 0.16 6.57
N PRO A 355 16.71 -0.20 7.50
CA PRO A 355 16.29 -0.85 8.74
C PRO A 355 15.46 0.11 9.61
N GLY A 356 14.59 -0.42 10.47
CA GLY A 356 13.64 0.39 11.26
C GLY A 356 14.30 1.44 12.17
N ASN A 357 15.56 1.25 12.54
CA ASN A 357 16.36 2.22 13.30
C ASN A 357 17.28 3.11 12.43
N ALA A 358 17.01 3.19 11.13
CA ALA A 358 17.80 3.99 10.20
C ALA A 358 17.81 5.47 10.57
N MET A 359 16.70 6.02 11.05
CA MET A 359 16.60 7.43 11.50
C MET A 359 17.62 7.78 12.58
N ASP A 360 18.00 6.85 13.45
CA ASP A 360 18.97 7.07 14.53
C ASP A 360 20.42 6.81 14.11
N ILE A 361 20.62 5.88 13.18
CA ILE A 361 21.94 5.36 12.81
C ILE A 361 22.50 6.09 11.59
N PHE A 362 21.67 6.35 10.58
CA PHE A 362 22.12 6.89 9.29
C PHE A 362 22.71 8.29 9.43
N PRO A 363 22.10 9.23 10.15
CA PRO A 363 22.65 10.58 10.31
C PRO A 363 24.03 10.62 10.97
N LYS A 364 24.34 9.62 11.82
CA LYS A 364 25.62 9.53 12.54
C LYS A 364 26.77 9.06 11.65
N LYS A 365 26.48 8.41 10.52
CA LYS A 365 27.50 7.87 9.62
C LYS A 365 27.98 8.98 8.67
N ALA A 366 29.28 9.27 8.70
CA ALA A 366 29.89 10.31 7.85
C ALA A 366 29.60 10.12 6.35
N LYS A 367 29.54 8.87 5.87
CA LYS A 367 29.22 8.53 4.48
C LYS A 367 27.83 8.94 4.01
N ASN A 368 26.90 9.16 4.94
CA ASN A 368 25.52 9.53 4.64
C ASN A 368 25.28 11.04 4.73
N LYS A 369 26.27 11.82 5.17
CA LYS A 369 26.20 13.28 5.15
C LYS A 369 26.23 13.76 3.70
N GLU A 370 25.34 14.69 3.37
CA GLU A 370 25.21 15.27 2.02
C GLU A 370 25.12 14.20 0.91
N PHE A 371 24.44 13.09 1.20
CA PHE A 371 24.31 11.95 0.28
C PHE A 371 23.07 12.03 -0.60
N PHE A 372 21.96 12.54 -0.06
CA PHE A 372 20.67 12.59 -0.75
C PHE A 372 20.48 13.87 -1.55
N ASP A 373 20.05 13.75 -2.80
CA ASP A 373 19.69 14.87 -3.68
C ASP A 373 18.31 15.41 -3.35
N MET A 374 17.42 14.54 -2.86
CA MET A 374 16.05 14.88 -2.49
C MET A 374 15.61 14.09 -1.27
N ALA A 375 14.78 14.69 -0.43
CA ALA A 375 14.04 13.98 0.61
C ALA A 375 12.54 14.29 0.55
N PHE A 376 11.71 13.28 0.81
CA PHE A 376 10.29 13.41 1.09
C PHE A 376 10.04 13.03 2.55
N VAL A 377 9.22 13.83 3.25
CA VAL A 377 8.85 13.57 4.64
C VAL A 377 7.34 13.65 4.79
N ALA A 378 6.75 12.55 5.25
CA ALA A 378 5.34 12.48 5.55
C ALA A 378 4.95 13.38 6.73
N GLN A 379 3.69 13.82 6.77
CA GLN A 379 3.23 14.84 7.71
C GLN A 379 3.37 14.41 9.18
N ASN A 380 3.26 13.11 9.47
CA ASN A 380 3.42 12.55 10.81
C ASN A 380 4.89 12.38 11.23
N PHE A 381 5.83 12.50 10.29
CA PHE A 381 7.27 12.34 10.56
C PHE A 381 8.02 13.66 10.76
N TYR A 382 7.40 14.82 10.48
CA TYR A 382 8.08 16.11 10.61
C TYR A 382 8.63 16.38 12.03
N LYS A 383 7.97 15.85 13.08
CA LYS A 383 8.39 16.04 14.48
C LYS A 383 9.77 15.41 14.73
N PHE A 384 10.10 14.32 14.03
CA PHE A 384 11.37 13.62 14.17
C PHE A 384 12.53 14.29 13.42
N LEU A 385 12.27 15.27 12.55
CA LEU A 385 13.33 16.01 11.87
C LEU A 385 14.23 16.73 12.88
N ASN A 386 15.54 16.56 12.71
CA ASN A 386 16.58 17.20 13.51
C ASN A 386 17.76 17.60 12.60
N GLN A 387 18.72 18.36 13.13
CA GLN A 387 19.86 18.85 12.37
C GLN A 387 20.68 17.71 11.72
N ASP A 388 20.80 16.57 12.39
CA ASP A 388 21.55 15.42 11.87
C ASP A 388 20.88 14.83 10.64
N ILE A 389 19.55 14.63 10.67
CA ILE A 389 18.78 14.13 9.52
C ILE A 389 18.87 15.13 8.36
N MET A 390 18.73 16.42 8.66
CA MET A 390 18.84 17.48 7.66
C MET A 390 20.24 17.54 7.03
N SER A 391 21.29 17.14 7.76
CA SER A 391 22.66 17.08 7.23
C SER A 391 22.89 15.96 6.21
N MET A 392 21.98 14.98 6.10
CA MET A 392 22.07 13.93 5.08
C MET A 392 21.69 14.43 3.68
N ILE A 393 20.96 15.55 3.60
CA ILE A 393 20.54 16.15 2.33
C ILE A 393 21.65 17.06 1.82
N LYS A 394 21.96 16.98 0.53
CA LYS A 394 22.97 17.82 -0.12
C LYS A 394 22.64 19.31 0.04
N PRO A 395 23.65 20.20 0.07
CA PRO A 395 23.41 21.65 0.12
C PRO A 395 22.56 22.18 -1.04
N CYS A 396 22.69 21.59 -2.24
CA CYS A 396 21.86 21.88 -3.41
C CYS A 396 20.60 20.99 -3.51
N GLY A 397 20.35 20.14 -2.52
CA GLY A 397 19.20 19.24 -2.53
C GLY A 397 17.88 19.95 -2.24
N CYS A 398 16.78 19.24 -2.45
CA CYS A 398 15.44 19.72 -2.13
C CYS A 398 14.74 18.82 -1.11
N LEU A 399 13.78 19.40 -0.40
CA LEU A 399 12.98 18.72 0.62
C LEU A 399 11.50 18.94 0.32
N VAL A 400 10.74 17.85 0.24
CA VAL A 400 9.28 17.87 0.15
C VAL A 400 8.69 17.46 1.48
N ILE A 401 7.80 18.31 2.01
CA ILE A 401 7.00 18.01 3.20
C ILE A 401 5.55 17.79 2.76
N GLU A 402 4.98 16.66 3.15
CA GLU A 402 3.55 16.39 3.02
C GLU A 402 2.74 17.27 3.99
N THR A 403 1.65 17.88 3.49
CA THR A 403 0.77 18.71 4.32
C THR A 403 -0.37 17.89 4.93
N ARG A 404 -1.10 18.50 5.87
CA ARG A 404 -2.29 17.89 6.50
C ARG A 404 -3.59 18.11 5.71
N LYS A 405 -3.50 18.56 4.45
CA LYS A 405 -4.66 18.96 3.64
C LYS A 405 -5.80 17.93 3.64
N PHE A 406 -5.49 16.65 3.46
CA PHE A 406 -6.51 15.59 3.41
C PHE A 406 -6.56 14.74 4.69
N VAL A 407 -6.02 15.25 5.80
CA VAL A 407 -6.16 14.63 7.12
C VAL A 407 -7.39 15.22 7.79
N ILE A 408 -8.56 14.62 7.56
CA ILE A 408 -9.88 15.18 7.94
C ILE A 408 -9.95 15.51 9.44
N GLY A 409 -9.37 14.65 10.29
CA GLY A 409 -9.33 14.87 11.73
C GLY A 409 -8.46 16.05 12.18
N LEU A 410 -7.55 16.55 11.33
CA LEU A 410 -6.56 17.59 11.65
C LEU A 410 -6.64 18.80 10.71
N GLU A 411 -7.76 18.98 9.99
CA GLU A 411 -7.92 20.04 8.99
C GLU A 411 -7.76 21.45 9.61
N ARG A 412 -8.35 21.66 10.79
CA ARG A 412 -8.28 22.95 11.51
C ARG A 412 -6.83 23.32 11.84
N ASP A 413 -6.03 22.32 12.21
CA ASP A 413 -4.63 22.45 12.63
C ASP A 413 -3.67 22.63 11.45
N ALA A 414 -4.10 22.39 10.21
CA ALA A 414 -3.22 22.46 9.04
C ALA A 414 -2.54 23.83 8.88
N GLY A 415 -3.20 24.91 9.32
CA GLY A 415 -2.63 26.26 9.33
C GLY A 415 -1.50 26.44 10.36
N CYS A 416 -1.73 26.00 11.60
CA CYS A 416 -0.73 26.02 12.68
C CYS A 416 0.46 25.12 12.34
N PHE A 417 0.18 23.92 11.81
CA PHE A 417 1.18 22.99 11.31
C PHE A 417 2.10 23.64 10.27
N GLY A 418 1.56 24.40 9.32
CA GLY A 418 2.38 25.12 8.34
C GLY A 418 3.30 26.18 8.97
N LYS A 419 2.86 26.87 10.03
CA LYS A 419 3.70 27.81 10.78
C LYS A 419 4.84 27.09 11.51
N GLU A 420 4.55 25.96 12.15
CA GLU A 420 5.56 25.13 12.84
C GLU A 420 6.62 24.59 11.88
N VAL A 421 6.20 24.02 10.75
CA VAL A 421 7.10 23.49 9.72
C VAL A 421 8.05 24.57 9.23
N ARG A 422 7.54 25.77 8.90
CA ARG A 422 8.37 26.89 8.44
C ARG A 422 9.35 27.38 9.50
N ASN A 423 8.93 27.44 10.77
CA ASN A 423 9.82 27.88 11.85
C ASN A 423 10.96 26.88 12.04
N LYS A 424 10.62 25.59 12.16
CA LYS A 424 11.60 24.50 12.33
C LYS A 424 12.56 24.39 11.15
N LEU A 425 12.08 24.50 9.92
CA LEU A 425 12.94 24.43 8.73
C LEU A 425 13.82 25.69 8.57
N ARG A 426 13.33 26.88 8.96
CA ARG A 426 14.18 28.09 9.00
C ARG A 426 15.31 27.98 10.00
N GLU A 427 15.08 27.37 11.17
CA GLU A 427 16.14 27.08 12.15
C GLU A 427 17.26 26.22 11.55
N PHE A 428 16.92 25.33 10.62
CA PHE A 428 17.88 24.49 9.90
C PHE A 428 18.48 25.17 8.64
N GLY A 429 18.11 26.40 8.34
CA GLY A 429 18.57 27.14 7.15
C GLY A 429 17.89 26.71 5.85
N TRP A 430 16.60 26.33 5.92
CA TRP A 430 15.79 25.96 4.76
C TRP A 430 14.68 27.00 4.51
N GLU A 431 14.44 27.29 3.24
CA GLU A 431 13.43 28.23 2.76
C GLU A 431 12.47 27.57 1.77
N GLU A 432 11.23 28.07 1.70
CA GLU A 432 10.25 27.61 0.72
C GLU A 432 10.66 28.04 -0.69
N VAL A 433 10.62 27.11 -1.65
CA VAL A 433 10.88 27.40 -3.07
C VAL A 433 9.71 28.19 -3.66
N THR A 434 8.49 27.84 -3.27
CA THR A 434 7.27 28.52 -3.68
C THR A 434 6.35 28.60 -2.47
N LYS A 435 5.72 29.76 -2.27
CA LYS A 435 4.81 30.00 -1.13
C LYS A 435 3.72 28.93 -1.12
N CYS A 436 3.74 28.07 -0.10
CA CYS A 436 2.79 26.97 0.04
C CYS A 436 1.67 27.33 1.02
N HIS A 437 0.42 27.12 0.61
CA HIS A 437 -0.74 27.27 1.47
C HIS A 437 -1.15 25.91 2.04
N PHE A 438 -0.72 25.61 3.26
CA PHE A 438 -0.83 24.27 3.88
C PHE A 438 -2.27 23.72 4.03
N ARG A 439 -3.31 24.57 3.94
CA ARG A 439 -4.72 24.13 3.87
C ARG A 439 -5.20 23.76 2.46
N LYS A 440 -4.53 24.26 1.41
CA LYS A 440 -4.97 24.16 0.01
C LYS A 440 -4.05 23.28 -0.84
N ASP A 441 -2.77 23.25 -0.50
CA ASP A 441 -1.73 22.50 -1.18
C ASP A 441 -1.39 21.24 -0.40
N ALA A 442 -1.16 20.13 -1.11
CA ALA A 442 -0.90 18.83 -0.51
C ALA A 442 0.58 18.60 -0.14
N HIS A 443 1.48 19.42 -0.70
CA HIS A 443 2.92 19.33 -0.51
C HIS A 443 3.54 20.73 -0.46
N ALA A 444 4.60 20.86 0.32
CA ALA A 444 5.43 22.05 0.40
C ALA A 444 6.88 21.70 0.01
N LEU A 445 7.47 22.50 -0.89
CA LEU A 445 8.82 22.27 -1.43
C LEU A 445 9.80 23.30 -0.85
N PHE A 446 10.92 22.81 -0.33
CA PHE A 446 11.95 23.59 0.34
C PHE A 446 13.33 23.36 -0.29
N ARG A 447 14.19 24.37 -0.17
CA ARG A 447 15.61 24.32 -0.52
C ARG A 447 16.44 24.95 0.59
N LYS A 448 17.74 24.69 0.61
CA LYS A 448 18.67 25.33 1.56
C LYS A 448 18.87 26.80 1.17
N SER A 449 18.84 27.71 2.14
CA SER A 449 19.06 29.14 1.90
C SER A 449 20.50 29.37 1.42
N SER A 450 20.68 29.97 0.24
CA SER A 450 21.99 30.45 -0.20
C SER A 450 22.40 31.63 0.68
N GLY A 451 23.53 31.53 1.39
CA GLY A 451 24.02 32.53 2.35
C GLY A 451 24.41 33.90 1.78
N GLU A 452 23.89 34.32 0.64
CA GLU A 452 24.07 35.68 0.12
C GLU A 452 22.96 36.58 0.66
N SER A 453 23.29 37.29 1.73
CA SER A 453 22.54 38.44 2.21
C SER A 453 22.46 39.51 1.10
N SER A 454 21.31 39.63 0.45
CA SER A 454 20.88 40.91 -0.09
C SER A 454 19.70 41.41 0.74
N SER A 455 19.97 42.55 1.36
CA SER A 455 19.11 43.37 2.20
C SER A 455 17.78 43.73 1.56
N GLU A 456 16.74 43.77 2.42
CA GLU A 456 15.57 44.65 2.33
C GLU A 456 14.64 44.52 1.11
N LYS A 457 13.48 43.86 1.30
CA LYS A 457 12.12 44.47 1.30
C LYS A 457 11.03 43.45 0.96
N ASN A 458 10.19 43.13 1.93
CA ASN A 458 8.78 43.55 1.99
C ASN A 458 8.09 42.83 3.15
N MET A 459 7.80 43.59 4.20
CA MET A 459 6.66 43.30 5.07
C MET A 459 5.41 43.60 4.24
N ASP A 460 4.73 42.55 3.77
CA ASP A 460 3.32 42.63 3.42
C ASP A 460 2.54 41.75 4.40
N GLU A 461 2.14 42.38 5.51
CA GLU A 461 0.96 41.99 6.27
C GLU A 461 -0.27 42.34 5.42
N GLN A 462 -0.75 41.42 4.58
CA GLN A 462 -2.13 41.42 4.07
C GLN A 462 -2.44 40.10 3.36
N ASP A 463 -3.06 39.18 4.09
CA ASP A 463 -4.36 38.53 3.80
C ASP A 463 -4.44 37.19 4.55
N ASP A 464 -4.71 37.29 5.86
CA ASP A 464 -5.35 36.23 6.66
C ASP A 464 -6.74 36.72 7.18
N THR A 465 -7.28 37.80 6.60
CA THR A 465 -8.60 38.35 6.93
C THR A 465 -9.71 37.78 6.06
N GLU A 466 -9.80 36.46 5.99
CA GLU A 466 -11.05 35.79 5.59
C GLU A 466 -11.17 34.41 6.24
N ALA A 467 -10.83 34.31 7.53
CA ALA A 467 -11.13 33.14 8.37
C ALA A 467 -11.12 33.52 9.86
N ALA A 468 -11.94 34.49 10.26
CA ALA A 468 -12.10 34.84 11.67
C ALA A 468 -13.58 34.97 12.02
N LYS A 469 -14.26 33.83 12.18
CA LYS A 469 -15.38 33.61 13.13
C LYS A 469 -15.60 32.10 13.35
N ILE A 470 -14.61 31.41 13.92
CA ILE A 470 -14.87 30.19 14.70
C ILE A 470 -13.91 30.24 15.88
N ASP A 471 -14.45 30.10 17.08
CA ASP A 471 -13.78 30.25 18.36
C ASP A 471 -12.43 29.52 18.43
N ASP A 472 -11.39 30.26 18.85
CA ASP A 472 -10.08 29.72 19.23
C ASP A 472 -10.23 28.92 20.52
N ASP A 473 -10.43 27.60 20.40
CA ASP A 473 -10.19 26.67 21.51
C ASP A 473 -8.68 26.32 21.52
N PRO A 474 -7.99 26.41 22.68
CA PRO A 474 -6.61 25.97 22.78
C PRO A 474 -6.49 24.49 22.42
N CYS A 475 -5.39 24.14 21.75
CA CYS A 475 -5.04 22.81 21.24
C CYS A 475 -4.97 21.76 22.38
N ALA A 476 -6.13 21.26 22.84
CA ALA A 476 -6.22 20.23 23.87
C ALA A 476 -6.21 18.82 23.28
N MET A 477 -6.65 18.65 22.02
CA MET A 477 -6.68 17.34 21.35
C MET A 477 -5.30 16.83 20.92
N GLU A 478 -4.31 17.70 20.77
CA GLU A 478 -2.96 17.28 20.37
C GLU A 478 -2.21 16.59 21.51
N GLN A 479 -2.47 16.93 22.79
CA GLN A 479 -1.86 16.29 23.95
C GLN A 479 -2.31 14.83 24.13
N ASP A 480 -3.60 14.54 23.98
CA ASP A 480 -4.14 13.18 24.09
C ASP A 480 -3.64 12.25 22.96
N LEU A 481 -3.53 12.77 21.72
CA LEU A 481 -2.95 11.99 20.62
C LEU A 481 -1.43 11.87 20.72
N THR A 482 -0.71 12.87 21.27
CA THR A 482 0.74 12.76 21.44
C THR A 482 1.13 11.84 22.59
N GLU A 483 0.38 11.78 23.67
CA GLU A 483 0.57 10.75 24.70
C GLU A 483 0.29 9.36 24.13
N SER A 484 -0.76 9.20 23.32
CA SER A 484 -1.04 7.94 22.60
C SER A 484 0.09 7.55 21.64
N ILE A 485 0.62 8.46 20.83
CA ILE A 485 1.71 8.18 19.87
C ILE A 485 3.06 7.93 20.59
N THR A 486 3.31 8.61 21.71
CA THR A 486 4.54 8.42 22.50
C THR A 486 4.46 7.14 23.32
N GLU A 487 3.29 6.75 23.81
CA GLU A 487 3.04 5.42 24.37
C GLU A 487 3.08 4.32 23.29
N GLU A 488 2.56 4.57 22.08
CA GLU A 488 2.71 3.67 20.92
C GLU A 488 4.19 3.44 20.58
N TYR A 489 5.03 4.49 20.67
CA TYR A 489 6.49 4.40 20.49
C TYR A 489 7.16 3.55 21.58
N LYS A 490 6.62 3.57 22.81
CA LYS A 490 7.11 2.75 23.92
C LYS A 490 6.61 1.30 23.82
N GLN A 491 5.37 1.08 23.37
CA GLN A 491 4.77 -0.24 23.19
C GLN A 491 5.37 -1.01 22.00
N LEU A 492 5.99 -0.33 21.03
CA LEU A 492 6.74 -0.93 19.91
C LEU A 492 8.17 -1.41 20.28
N ASN A 493 8.51 -1.52 21.57
CA ASN A 493 9.75 -2.13 22.12
C ASN A 493 11.08 -1.60 21.54
N LEU A 494 11.61 -0.53 22.14
CA LEU A 494 13.00 -0.08 21.98
C LEU A 494 13.85 -0.10 23.27
N GLU A 495 13.32 -0.59 24.40
CA GLU A 495 14.07 -0.56 25.67
C GLU A 495 15.07 -1.71 25.85
N GLU A 496 14.89 -2.87 25.20
CA GLU A 496 15.86 -3.99 25.31
C GLU A 496 17.11 -3.88 24.42
N THR A 497 17.20 -2.86 23.56
CA THR A 497 18.33 -2.71 22.62
C THR A 497 19.48 -1.85 23.12
N ARG A 498 19.39 -1.23 24.30
CA ARG A 498 20.48 -0.41 24.84
C ARG A 498 21.66 -1.23 25.37
N ASP A 499 21.41 -2.42 25.93
CA ASP A 499 22.47 -3.21 26.58
C ASP A 499 23.23 -4.17 25.64
N LYS A 500 22.80 -4.29 24.37
CA LYS A 500 23.47 -5.13 23.34
C LYS A 500 24.14 -4.34 22.20
N ALA A 501 23.98 -3.02 22.15
CA ALA A 501 24.60 -2.16 21.13
C ALA A 501 26.13 -2.04 21.28
N ALA A 502 26.67 -2.36 22.46
CA ALA A 502 28.10 -2.34 22.73
C ALA A 502 28.88 -3.47 22.04
N SER A 503 28.26 -4.64 21.79
CA SER A 503 28.95 -5.79 21.18
C SER A 503 28.86 -5.82 19.65
N THR A 504 27.81 -5.24 19.06
CA THR A 504 27.55 -5.22 17.61
C THR A 504 28.30 -4.13 16.84
N SER A 505 28.95 -3.20 17.55
CA SER A 505 29.79 -2.17 16.92
C SER A 505 31.05 -2.75 16.26
N SER A 506 31.51 -3.93 16.71
CA SER A 506 32.71 -4.59 16.18
C SER A 506 32.49 -5.38 14.87
N GLU A 507 31.25 -5.77 14.55
CA GLU A 507 30.94 -6.56 13.35
C GLU A 507 30.64 -5.68 12.11
N LEU A 508 30.31 -4.40 12.33
CA LEU A 508 30.09 -3.41 11.27
C LEU A 508 31.38 -2.79 10.73
N GLU A 509 32.50 -2.92 11.44
CA GLU A 509 33.81 -2.39 11.02
C GLU A 509 34.53 -3.30 10.00
N ASN A 510 34.13 -4.57 9.87
CA ASN A 510 34.80 -5.55 8.99
C ASN A 510 34.09 -5.80 7.64
N SER A 511 33.00 -5.09 7.34
CA SER A 511 32.36 -5.13 6.02
C SER A 511 33.05 -4.13 5.07
N SER A 512 34.16 -4.54 4.47
CA SER A 512 34.80 -3.79 3.38
C SER A 512 33.93 -3.85 2.11
N PHE A 513 33.07 -2.85 1.92
CA PHE A 513 32.36 -2.65 0.66
C PHE A 513 33.08 -1.59 -0.18
N VAL A 514 33.56 -2.00 -1.35
CA VAL A 514 34.23 -1.15 -2.34
C VAL A 514 33.18 -0.68 -3.36
N CYS A 515 33.12 0.64 -3.55
CA CYS A 515 32.31 1.32 -4.57
C CYS A 515 32.73 0.83 -5.98
N PRO A 516 31.81 0.49 -6.91
CA PRO A 516 32.20 0.06 -8.26
C PRO A 516 32.83 1.23 -9.02
N LYS A 517 34.11 1.10 -9.36
CA LYS A 517 34.74 1.93 -10.38
C LYS A 517 34.44 1.36 -11.76
N SER A 518 34.15 2.26 -12.69
CA SER A 518 34.05 2.05 -14.12
C SER A 518 35.26 1.28 -14.70
N THR A 519 35.02 0.21 -15.44
CA THR A 519 36.00 -0.32 -16.41
C THR A 519 35.31 -0.75 -17.69
N ASN A 520 35.78 -0.15 -18.78
CA ASN A 520 35.48 -0.46 -20.16
C ASN A 520 36.47 -1.51 -20.68
N LEU A 521 35.97 -2.32 -21.62
CA LEU A 521 36.67 -2.99 -22.74
C LEU A 521 37.30 -4.39 -22.58
N LEU A 522 36.76 -5.27 -23.46
CA LEU A 522 37.40 -6.23 -24.38
C LEU A 522 37.65 -7.69 -23.95
N GLU A 523 36.97 -8.54 -24.73
CA GLU A 523 37.26 -9.91 -25.24
C GLU A 523 38.53 -10.63 -24.75
N ASP A 524 38.36 -11.86 -24.26
CA ASP A 524 38.91 -13.09 -24.87
C ASP A 524 38.58 -14.33 -24.01
N GLU A 525 38.01 -15.37 -24.65
CA GLU A 525 38.01 -16.76 -24.15
C GLU A 525 39.39 -17.41 -24.37
N PRO A 526 39.87 -18.35 -23.52
CA PRO A 526 39.58 -19.79 -23.78
C PRO A 526 39.61 -20.78 -22.57
N ASN A 527 38.78 -21.83 -22.71
CA ASN A 527 38.98 -23.28 -22.47
C ASN A 527 39.76 -23.89 -21.25
N ILE A 528 39.02 -24.70 -20.47
CA ILE A 528 39.27 -26.07 -19.93
C ILE A 528 40.57 -26.39 -19.15
N LYS A 529 40.42 -26.87 -17.90
CA LYS A 529 40.88 -28.21 -17.43
C LYS A 529 40.42 -28.57 -16.00
N GLU A 530 39.97 -29.81 -15.85
CA GLU A 530 39.65 -30.54 -14.62
C GLU A 530 40.87 -30.68 -13.69
N THR A 531 40.69 -30.67 -12.36
CA THR A 531 41.38 -31.63 -11.47
C THR A 531 40.68 -31.77 -10.09
N GLU A 532 40.24 -33.00 -9.84
CA GLU A 532 40.16 -33.84 -8.63
C GLU A 532 39.99 -33.30 -7.19
N VAL A 533 39.13 -34.06 -6.52
CA VAL A 533 38.78 -34.19 -5.10
C VAL A 533 39.93 -34.78 -4.28
N ILE A 534 40.20 -34.23 -3.09
CA ILE A 534 40.81 -34.97 -1.98
C ILE A 534 40.04 -34.69 -0.69
N SER A 535 39.50 -35.77 -0.14
CA SER A 535 38.91 -35.97 1.18
C SER A 535 39.97 -35.91 2.29
N MET A 536 39.61 -35.36 3.45
CA MET A 536 40.29 -35.67 4.72
C MET A 536 39.25 -35.92 5.83
N THR A 537 39.22 -37.17 6.27
CA THR A 537 38.54 -37.72 7.44
C THR A 537 39.46 -37.69 8.67
N PHE A 538 38.87 -37.51 9.85
CA PHE A 538 39.28 -38.06 11.16
C PHE A 538 37.99 -38.14 12.00
N GLN A 539 37.32 -39.28 12.13
CA GLN A 539 37.51 -40.39 13.09
C GLN A 539 37.60 -39.96 14.57
N GLU A 540 36.53 -40.24 15.31
CA GLU A 540 36.62 -40.82 16.65
C GLU A 540 35.70 -42.04 16.74
N ASP A 541 36.32 -43.12 17.23
CA ASP A 541 35.86 -44.51 17.38
C ASP A 541 34.83 -44.65 18.52
N THR A 542 33.64 -45.24 18.25
CA THR A 542 33.19 -46.61 18.59
C THR A 542 33.42 -47.15 20.02
N ASP A 543 32.31 -47.49 20.69
CA ASP A 543 32.02 -48.85 21.20
C ASP A 543 30.49 -48.95 21.52
N VAL A 544 29.65 -49.61 20.70
CA VAL A 544 29.29 -51.06 20.66
C VAL A 544 28.42 -51.48 21.88
N HIS A 545 27.06 -51.46 21.81
CA HIS A 545 26.09 -52.48 21.32
C HIS A 545 25.58 -53.48 22.41
N PRO A 546 24.49 -54.27 22.23
CA PRO A 546 23.07 -53.93 21.96
C PRO A 546 22.04 -54.84 22.73
N LYS A 547 20.74 -54.68 22.41
CA LYS A 547 19.61 -55.67 22.37
C LYS A 547 18.37 -55.31 23.21
N GLU A 548 17.26 -55.04 22.52
CA GLU A 548 16.05 -55.90 22.37
C GLU A 548 15.12 -55.82 23.58
N ASP A 549 13.94 -55.21 23.43
CA ASP A 549 12.69 -55.96 23.62
C ASP A 549 11.44 -55.25 23.05
N PHE A 550 10.71 -56.02 22.25
CA PHE A 550 9.39 -55.76 21.72
C PHE A 550 8.31 -56.15 22.77
N LYS A 551 7.08 -55.65 22.60
CA LYS A 551 5.80 -56.10 23.21
C LYS A 551 5.45 -55.66 24.64
N LYS A 552 4.43 -54.78 24.72
CA LYS A 552 3.26 -54.71 25.63
C LYS A 552 2.88 -53.22 25.76
N ARG A 553 1.78 -52.71 25.20
CA ARG A 553 0.39 -52.97 25.59
C ARG A 553 -0.57 -52.46 24.50
N ILE A 554 -1.30 -53.38 23.89
CA ILE A 554 -2.68 -53.23 23.41
C ILE A 554 -3.45 -54.32 24.17
N GLU A 555 -4.73 -54.07 24.46
CA GLU A 555 -5.70 -54.86 25.24
C GLU A 555 -5.76 -54.51 26.73
N ASP A 556 -6.78 -53.73 27.09
CA ASP A 556 -7.93 -54.27 27.84
C ASP A 556 -9.22 -53.62 27.29
N VAL A 557 -10.22 -54.48 27.12
CA VAL A 557 -11.48 -54.31 26.39
C VAL A 557 -12.63 -54.37 27.41
N GLU A 558 -13.69 -53.60 27.11
CA GLU A 558 -15.10 -53.75 27.53
C GLU A 558 -15.45 -53.99 29.00
N ASP A 559 -16.31 -53.12 29.53
CA ASP A 559 -17.54 -53.61 30.15
C ASP A 559 -18.67 -52.56 30.09
N ALA A 560 -19.88 -53.07 29.92
CA ALA A 560 -21.22 -52.46 30.07
C ALA A 560 -21.97 -51.97 28.80
N PHE A 561 -22.59 -52.95 28.11
CA PHE A 561 -23.88 -52.84 27.43
C PHE A 561 -24.83 -53.89 28.02
N VAL A 562 -26.02 -53.49 28.52
CA VAL A 562 -27.27 -54.29 28.65
C VAL A 562 -28.39 -53.25 28.86
N ASP A 563 -29.13 -52.87 27.81
CA ASP A 563 -30.47 -53.35 27.35
C ASP A 563 -31.61 -52.42 27.81
N GLU A 564 -32.37 -51.89 26.84
CA GLU A 564 -33.79 -52.24 26.68
C GLU A 564 -34.33 -51.69 25.35
N LYS A 565 -34.76 -52.62 24.49
CA LYS A 565 -35.68 -52.39 23.36
C LYS A 565 -37.11 -52.44 23.88
N ASP A 566 -37.97 -51.55 23.41
CA ASP A 566 -39.25 -51.92 22.77
C ASP A 566 -40.03 -50.72 22.25
N GLY A 567 -40.73 -50.89 21.11
CA GLY A 567 -41.88 -50.05 20.76
C GLY A 567 -41.99 -49.59 19.31
N LEU A 568 -42.37 -50.50 18.40
CA LEU A 568 -43.00 -50.18 17.11
C LEU A 568 -44.21 -49.23 17.28
N LYS A 569 -44.38 -48.26 16.37
CA LYS A 569 -45.71 -47.92 15.83
C LYS A 569 -45.66 -47.25 14.45
N ILE A 570 -46.52 -47.79 13.61
CA ILE A 570 -46.78 -47.53 12.20
C ILE A 570 -47.86 -46.45 12.05
N SER A 571 -47.67 -45.50 11.13
CA SER A 571 -48.69 -44.89 10.24
C SER A 571 -47.96 -43.93 9.30
N GLY A 572 -47.98 -44.00 7.97
CA GLY A 572 -49.02 -44.51 7.08
C GLY A 572 -49.96 -43.38 6.69
N ARG A 573 -49.62 -42.60 5.65
CA ARG A 573 -50.61 -42.06 4.70
C ARG A 573 -49.97 -41.54 3.41
N GLU A 574 -50.38 -42.22 2.34
CA GLU A 574 -50.30 -41.86 0.94
C GLU A 574 -51.13 -40.61 0.63
N ASN A 575 -50.77 -39.91 -0.45
CA ASN A 575 -51.70 -39.63 -1.55
C ASN A 575 -50.91 -39.13 -2.78
N GLN A 576 -50.89 -39.98 -3.81
CA GLN A 576 -50.76 -39.61 -5.23
C GLN A 576 -52.15 -39.30 -5.80
N SER A 577 -52.12 -38.71 -7.01
CA SER A 577 -53.16 -38.55 -8.05
C SER A 577 -53.50 -37.07 -8.29
N ASP A 578 -53.51 -36.50 -9.51
CA ASP A 578 -53.78 -37.10 -10.82
C ASP A 578 -53.04 -36.41 -11.99
N LEU A 579 -52.73 -37.25 -12.98
CA LEU A 579 -52.39 -36.95 -14.37
C LEU A 579 -53.66 -36.64 -15.19
N ALA A 580 -53.50 -35.92 -16.31
CA ALA A 580 -53.92 -36.32 -17.68
C ALA A 580 -54.08 -35.07 -18.57
N SER A 581 -53.22 -34.88 -19.58
CA SER A 581 -53.44 -35.19 -21.02
C SER A 581 -54.16 -34.04 -21.76
N SER A 582 -53.88 -33.65 -23.00
CA SER A 582 -53.28 -34.33 -24.16
C SER A 582 -52.90 -33.31 -25.25
N GLU A 583 -51.90 -33.71 -26.05
CA GLU A 583 -51.61 -33.45 -27.47
C GLU A 583 -52.60 -32.63 -28.35
N VAL A 584 -52.08 -31.89 -29.34
CA VAL A 584 -52.15 -32.24 -30.78
C VAL A 584 -51.44 -31.17 -31.66
N THR A 585 -50.91 -31.69 -32.76
CA THR A 585 -49.94 -31.26 -33.77
C THR A 585 -50.37 -30.25 -34.86
N ARG A 586 -49.35 -29.52 -35.38
CA ARG A 586 -48.95 -29.28 -36.80
C ARG A 586 -49.80 -28.46 -37.82
N ASN A 587 -49.00 -27.81 -38.69
CA ASN A 587 -49.22 -27.25 -40.06
C ASN A 587 -49.72 -25.80 -40.12
N ALA A 588 -49.04 -24.79 -40.71
CA ALA A 588 -48.25 -24.59 -41.96
C ALA A 588 -49.07 -23.87 -43.05
N GLU A 589 -48.52 -22.71 -43.50
CA GLU A 589 -48.68 -22.04 -44.82
C GLU A 589 -50.11 -21.56 -45.22
N GLU A 590 -50.37 -20.49 -45.98
CA GLU A 590 -49.62 -19.59 -46.84
C GLU A 590 -50.54 -18.37 -47.21
N ARG A 591 -49.91 -17.24 -47.57
CA ARG A 591 -50.30 -16.21 -48.58
C ARG A 591 -51.57 -15.34 -48.44
N GLY A 592 -51.36 -14.03 -48.65
CA GLY A 592 -52.38 -13.10 -49.16
C GLY A 592 -51.92 -11.64 -49.20
N GLN A 593 -51.45 -11.18 -50.37
CA GLN A 593 -51.00 -9.82 -50.72
C GLN A 593 -52.12 -8.77 -50.84
N LYS A 594 -51.74 -7.48 -50.63
CA LYS A 594 -52.00 -6.24 -51.45
C LYS A 594 -52.13 -5.03 -50.51
N ALA A 595 -51.26 -4.00 -50.52
CA ALA A 595 -50.88 -3.03 -51.56
C ALA A 595 -51.93 -1.93 -51.82
N GLU A 596 -51.58 -0.68 -51.45
CA GLU A 596 -51.86 0.63 -52.09
C GLU A 596 -51.43 1.73 -51.09
N SER A 597 -50.26 2.39 -51.24
CA SER A 597 -49.88 3.49 -52.16
C SER A 597 -50.63 4.81 -51.94
N GLY A 598 -49.88 5.86 -51.62
CA GLY A 598 -50.34 7.25 -51.56
C GLY A 598 -49.21 8.20 -51.19
N ASP A 599 -48.39 8.56 -52.19
CA ASP A 599 -47.47 9.71 -52.17
C ASP A 599 -48.23 11.04 -52.02
N HIS A 600 -47.67 12.02 -51.30
CA HIS A 600 -47.28 13.29 -51.92
C HIS A 600 -46.47 14.22 -51.01
N ASP A 601 -45.52 14.87 -51.67
CA ASP A 601 -44.59 15.93 -51.31
C ASP A 601 -45.21 17.17 -50.62
N HIS A 602 -44.46 17.81 -49.72
CA HIS A 602 -43.72 19.07 -49.98
C HIS A 602 -43.30 19.80 -48.69
N VAL A 603 -41.98 20.08 -48.61
CA VAL A 603 -41.34 21.37 -48.29
C VAL A 603 -42.03 22.29 -47.25
N ASN A 604 -41.43 22.38 -46.06
CA ASN A 604 -40.67 23.55 -45.56
C ASN A 604 -39.94 23.22 -44.26
#